data_AF-A0AA35WZF2-F1
#
_entry.id   AF-A0AA35WZF2-F1
#
_cell.length_a   1.000
_cell.length_b   1.000
_cell.length_c   1.000
_cell.angle_alpha   90.00
_cell.angle_beta   90.00
_cell.angle_gamma   90.00
#
_symmetry.space_group_name_H-M   'P 1'
#
loop_
_entity.id
_entity.type
_entity.pdbx_description
1 polymer ?
#
loop_
_entity_poly.entity_id
_entity_poly.type
_entity_poly.pdbx_seq_one_letter_code
_entity_poly.pdbx_strand_id
1 'polypeptide(L)'
;MYIYSFGSGFTLENTDPVYIQSIAQQVSLAHQYNIEVGGYDLIDLDRGGLGPDWDCIDTQGRVTGDGCFASGWYDHIHDIIFNFINKTGMSMLETDGPYGGQTCSAHNHTHHSSYDDSVFQQNRLQIELYHQLKQMNIFVNQPDGYFFQGGNKVGMGYNEDQYNLPRWQDLSVSRQGMYDDTYYHLPTQGWMQVPLIQYHGGGEAAEFDPMSRYLLEYEWALAQYLSYGVAACYRGPRLYDNVQTMGVAGKWVDFYKKYRGIVTSDIVHVRRPDMQDFDCILHVNPFITNRGLAVVFNPTSTSLNFTLSLPLYYTGISNKAIVTHEGGNPVTFDLDREYNIAVAMAMEPKTITWYLIHSGD
;
A
#
# COMPACT_ATOMS: atom_id res chain seq x y z
N MET A 1 11.76 2.26 -2.01
CA MET A 1 11.71 3.14 -0.83
C MET A 1 12.00 2.32 0.41
N TYR A 2 12.80 2.85 1.32
CA TYR A 2 13.03 2.32 2.67
C TYR A 2 12.32 3.24 3.67
N ILE A 3 11.68 2.65 4.68
CA ILE A 3 10.88 3.41 5.65
C ILE A 3 11.34 3.02 7.05
N TYR A 4 11.75 4.02 7.83
CA TYR A 4 11.92 3.82 9.26
C TYR A 4 10.56 3.69 9.93
N SER A 5 10.16 2.45 10.22
CA SER A 5 8.92 2.11 10.90
C SER A 5 8.98 2.42 12.40
N PHE A 6 7.84 2.56 13.04
CA PHE A 6 7.74 2.52 14.51
C PHE A 6 8.39 1.25 15.09
N GLY A 7 8.98 1.39 16.29
CA GLY A 7 9.72 0.31 16.96
C GLY A 7 11.13 0.03 16.40
N SER A 8 11.56 0.74 15.35
CA SER A 8 12.92 0.61 14.78
C SER A 8 14.01 1.38 15.56
N GLY A 9 13.62 2.18 16.55
CA GLY A 9 14.49 3.16 17.20
C GLY A 9 14.60 4.50 16.45
N PHE A 10 13.85 4.65 15.35
CA PHE A 10 13.66 5.94 14.69
C PHE A 10 12.69 6.84 15.47
N THR A 11 12.96 8.15 15.52
CA THR A 11 12.12 9.15 16.17
C THR A 11 12.24 10.45 15.41
N LEU A 12 11.22 10.76 14.59
CA LEU A 12 11.18 11.98 13.80
C LEU A 12 11.18 13.24 14.69
N GLU A 13 10.49 13.17 15.82
CA GLU A 13 10.42 14.27 16.80
C GLU A 13 11.72 14.55 17.57
N ASN A 14 12.80 13.79 17.32
CA ASN A 14 14.07 13.99 18.01
C ASN A 14 14.84 15.21 17.46
N THR A 15 15.08 16.20 18.31
CA THR A 15 15.74 17.46 17.97
C THR A 15 17.26 17.49 18.23
N ASP A 16 17.85 16.40 18.72
CA ASP A 16 19.31 16.30 18.94
C ASP A 16 20.06 16.38 17.60
N PRO A 17 20.95 17.38 17.40
CA PRO A 17 21.74 17.51 16.18
C PRO A 17 22.58 16.28 15.83
N VAL A 18 23.08 15.54 16.83
CA VAL A 18 23.90 14.32 16.60
C VAL A 18 23.02 13.22 16.01
N TYR A 19 21.82 13.04 16.54
CA TYR A 19 20.85 12.08 16.04
C TYR A 19 20.45 12.42 14.59
N ILE A 20 20.02 13.65 14.33
CA ILE A 20 19.62 14.10 13.00
C ILE A 20 20.75 13.91 11.99
N GLN A 21 21.99 14.25 12.35
CA GLN A 21 23.15 14.05 11.48
C GLN A 21 23.40 12.57 11.17
N SER A 22 23.15 11.68 12.13
CA SER A 22 23.29 10.22 11.92
C SER A 22 22.24 9.70 10.93
N ILE A 23 21.01 10.21 10.97
CA ILE A 23 19.96 9.86 9.99
C ILE A 23 20.31 10.45 8.61
N ALA A 24 20.78 11.71 8.56
CA ALA A 24 21.21 12.34 7.30
C ALA A 24 22.31 11.54 6.58
N GLN A 25 23.25 10.95 7.33
CA GLN A 25 24.28 10.06 6.78
C GLN A 25 23.69 8.77 6.19
N GLN A 26 22.70 8.16 6.87
CA GLN A 26 22.01 6.97 6.38
C GLN A 26 21.19 7.26 5.11
N VAL A 27 20.45 8.38 5.09
CA VAL A 27 19.71 8.85 3.91
C VAL A 27 20.66 9.11 2.74
N SER A 28 21.77 9.82 2.99
CA SER A 28 22.79 10.08 1.96
C SER A 28 23.38 8.79 1.40
N LEU A 29 23.63 7.79 2.24
CA LEU A 29 24.10 6.47 1.79
C LEU A 29 23.04 5.77 0.93
N ALA A 30 21.78 5.73 1.36
CA ALA A 30 20.68 5.11 0.60
C ALA A 30 20.50 5.76 -0.78
N HIS A 31 20.62 7.08 -0.87
CA HIS A 31 20.55 7.80 -2.15
C HIS A 31 21.67 7.43 -3.13
N GLN A 32 22.87 7.04 -2.66
CA GLN A 32 23.92 6.52 -3.55
C GLN A 32 23.49 5.25 -4.28
N TYR A 33 22.50 4.53 -3.74
CA TYR A 33 21.90 3.34 -4.33
C TYR A 33 20.52 3.60 -4.98
N ASN A 34 20.12 4.87 -5.15
CA ASN A 34 18.80 5.28 -5.63
C ASN A 34 17.64 4.75 -4.77
N ILE A 35 17.85 4.63 -3.46
CA ILE A 35 16.82 4.23 -2.50
C ILE A 35 16.28 5.49 -1.82
N GLU A 36 15.04 5.84 -2.12
CA GLU A 36 14.29 6.85 -1.38
C GLU A 36 14.09 6.42 0.07
N VAL A 37 14.18 7.36 1.01
CA VAL A 37 14.06 7.11 2.45
C VAL A 37 12.94 7.95 3.04
N GLY A 38 12.06 7.29 3.78
CA GLY A 38 11.00 7.89 4.58
C GLY A 38 11.02 7.42 6.03
N GLY A 39 10.13 7.98 6.84
CA GLY A 39 10.06 7.70 8.27
C GLY A 39 8.68 7.94 8.81
N TYR A 40 8.36 7.16 9.83
CA TYR A 40 7.09 7.15 10.53
C TYR A 40 7.02 8.27 11.58
N ASP A 41 5.85 8.87 11.70
CA ASP A 41 5.44 9.67 12.85
C ASP A 41 3.93 9.56 13.09
N LEU A 42 3.51 9.43 14.36
CA LEU A 42 2.10 9.52 14.77
C LEU A 42 1.78 10.98 15.04
N ILE A 43 1.00 11.63 14.18
CA ILE A 43 0.95 13.10 14.13
C ILE A 43 -0.22 13.73 14.89
N ASP A 44 -1.35 13.05 15.10
CA ASP A 44 -2.53 13.66 15.76
C ASP A 44 -3.36 12.67 16.59
N LEU A 45 -3.86 11.60 15.97
CA LEU A 45 -4.74 10.63 16.62
C LEU A 45 -4.01 9.77 17.66
N ASP A 46 -4.72 9.41 18.74
CA ASP A 46 -4.25 8.47 19.78
C ASP A 46 -2.86 8.80 20.38
N ARG A 47 -2.48 10.09 20.43
CA ARG A 47 -1.22 10.58 21.00
C ARG A 47 -1.08 10.36 22.52
N GLY A 48 -2.12 9.86 23.18
CA GLY A 48 -2.08 9.49 24.59
C GLY A 48 -2.06 10.68 25.56
N GLY A 49 -2.49 11.85 25.09
CA GLY A 49 -2.50 13.11 25.85
C GLY A 49 -1.21 13.91 25.69
N LEU A 50 -1.31 15.00 24.94
CA LEU A 50 -0.28 16.02 24.70
C LEU A 50 -0.26 17.12 25.76
N GLY A 51 -1.30 17.20 26.59
CA GLY A 51 -1.46 18.18 27.65
C GLY A 51 -2.54 19.22 27.34
N PRO A 52 -3.04 19.95 28.36
CA PRO A 52 -4.25 20.77 28.26
C PRO A 52 -4.18 21.94 27.28
N ASP A 53 -2.98 22.32 26.83
CA ASP A 53 -2.80 23.35 25.82
C ASP A 53 -3.04 22.83 24.40
N TRP A 54 -2.97 21.51 24.21
CA TRP A 54 -2.94 20.82 22.91
C TRP A 54 -3.98 19.72 22.75
N ASP A 55 -4.44 19.13 23.85
CA ASP A 55 -5.38 18.00 23.86
C ASP A 55 -6.73 18.35 23.23
N CYS A 56 -7.23 17.47 22.37
CA CYS A 56 -8.61 17.53 21.95
C CYS A 56 -9.54 17.17 23.14
N ILE A 57 -10.59 17.96 23.35
CA ILE A 57 -11.57 17.73 24.42
C ILE A 57 -13.00 17.66 23.89
N ASP A 58 -13.81 16.79 24.51
CA ASP A 58 -15.24 16.70 24.23
C ASP A 58 -16.05 17.82 24.92
N THR A 59 -17.36 17.83 24.68
CA THR A 59 -18.29 18.84 25.22
C THR A 59 -18.45 18.79 26.75
N GLN A 60 -17.93 17.75 27.42
CA GLN A 60 -17.86 17.65 28.87
C GLN A 60 -16.46 18.02 29.41
N GLY A 61 -15.54 18.46 28.54
CA GLY A 61 -14.17 18.82 28.90
C GLY A 61 -13.25 17.63 29.15
N ARG A 62 -13.61 16.43 28.67
CA ARG A 62 -12.77 15.23 28.80
C ARG A 62 -11.84 15.12 27.59
N VAL A 63 -10.57 14.78 27.84
CA VAL A 63 -9.58 14.52 26.78
C VAL A 63 -10.01 13.30 25.96
N THR A 64 -9.97 13.41 24.63
CA THR A 64 -10.37 12.32 23.72
C THR A 64 -9.27 11.28 23.54
N GLY A 65 -8.01 11.67 23.77
CA GLY A 65 -6.82 10.86 23.49
C GLY A 65 -6.00 11.43 22.32
N ASP A 66 -6.61 12.28 21.51
CA ASP A 66 -6.02 12.90 20.32
C ASP A 66 -5.42 14.27 20.64
N GLY A 67 -4.47 14.68 19.82
CA GLY A 67 -4.16 16.09 19.65
C GLY A 67 -5.35 16.84 19.04
N CYS A 68 -5.46 18.12 19.37
CA CYS A 68 -6.22 19.03 18.53
C CYS A 68 -5.25 19.61 17.51
N PHE A 69 -5.38 19.22 16.25
CA PHE A 69 -4.55 19.73 15.16
C PHE A 69 -4.75 21.23 14.88
N ALA A 70 -5.69 21.90 15.57
CA ALA A 70 -5.89 23.35 15.54
C ALA A 70 -5.48 24.03 16.87
N SER A 71 -4.78 23.32 17.74
CA SER A 71 -4.06 23.90 18.87
C SER A 71 -2.64 24.31 18.48
N GLY A 72 -1.84 24.76 19.44
CA GLY A 72 -0.40 24.99 19.24
C GLY A 72 0.39 23.71 18.88
N TRP A 73 -0.22 22.53 18.98
CA TRP A 73 0.37 21.27 18.54
C TRP A 73 0.77 21.29 17.07
N TYR A 74 -0.08 21.84 16.19
CA TYR A 74 0.21 21.92 14.76
C TYR A 74 1.51 22.68 14.49
N ASP A 75 1.68 23.85 15.12
CA ASP A 75 2.86 24.69 14.92
C ASP A 75 4.13 23.93 15.38
N HIS A 76 4.03 23.23 16.52
CA HIS A 76 5.11 22.44 17.07
C HIS A 76 5.52 21.27 16.17
N ILE A 77 4.57 20.43 15.75
CA ILE A 77 4.86 19.24 14.94
C ILE A 77 5.25 19.62 13.51
N HIS A 78 4.68 20.70 12.96
CA HIS A 78 5.09 21.28 11.68
C HIS A 78 6.58 21.65 11.72
N ASP A 79 7.00 22.47 12.68
CA ASP A 79 8.38 22.90 12.80
C ASP A 79 9.34 21.71 12.90
N ILE A 80 8.97 20.70 13.69
CA ILE A 80 9.75 19.47 13.84
C ILE A 80 9.88 18.72 12.50
N ILE A 81 8.77 18.41 11.85
CA ILE A 81 8.72 17.64 10.59
C ILE A 81 9.58 18.32 9.53
N PHE A 82 9.36 19.61 9.28
CA PHE A 82 10.05 20.32 8.21
C PHE A 82 11.53 20.52 8.53
N ASN A 83 11.90 20.79 9.78
CA ASN A 83 13.32 20.87 10.15
C ASN A 83 14.01 19.52 9.99
N PHE A 84 13.37 18.42 10.38
CA PHE A 84 13.93 17.08 10.28
C PHE A 84 14.12 16.67 8.82
N ILE A 85 13.09 16.83 7.97
CA ILE A 85 13.15 16.53 6.54
C ILE A 85 14.25 17.36 5.87
N ASN A 86 14.30 18.68 6.12
CA ASN A 86 15.30 19.56 5.50
C ASN A 86 16.74 19.20 5.89
N LYS A 87 16.98 18.78 7.15
CA LYS A 87 18.32 18.41 7.62
C LYS A 87 18.75 17.01 7.20
N THR A 88 17.81 16.09 7.02
CA THR A 88 18.11 14.69 6.68
C THR A 88 18.08 14.43 5.17
N GLY A 89 17.31 15.21 4.41
CA GLY A 89 17.08 15.01 2.99
C GLY A 89 16.11 13.87 2.68
N MET A 90 15.28 13.45 3.63
CA MET A 90 14.26 12.42 3.40
C MET A 90 13.28 12.83 2.30
N SER A 91 12.78 11.86 1.56
CA SER A 91 11.89 12.07 0.41
C SER A 91 10.47 11.55 0.62
N MET A 92 10.18 11.00 1.80
CA MET A 92 8.86 10.51 2.18
C MET A 92 8.58 10.73 3.66
N LEU A 93 7.32 11.00 4.00
CA LEU A 93 6.81 10.97 5.36
C LEU A 93 5.66 9.96 5.46
N GLU A 94 5.75 9.08 6.45
CA GLU A 94 4.66 8.16 6.82
C GLU A 94 3.93 8.78 8.00
N THR A 95 2.83 9.47 7.71
CA THR A 95 2.00 10.13 8.72
C THR A 95 0.93 9.17 9.17
N ASP A 96 1.11 8.64 10.37
CA ASP A 96 0.10 7.87 11.06
C ASP A 96 -0.80 8.79 11.88
N GLY A 97 -2.05 8.38 12.07
CA GLY A 97 -3.07 9.14 12.77
C GLY A 97 -3.24 10.59 12.29
N PRO A 98 -3.43 10.87 10.98
CA PRO A 98 -3.80 12.21 10.53
C PRO A 98 -5.19 12.58 11.04
N TYR A 99 -5.55 13.87 10.98
CA TYR A 99 -6.82 14.36 11.55
C TYR A 99 -8.04 13.55 11.08
N GLY A 100 -8.74 12.91 12.03
CA GLY A 100 -9.82 11.95 11.78
C GLY A 100 -11.23 12.56 11.69
N GLY A 101 -11.36 13.88 11.80
CA GLY A 101 -12.66 14.56 11.74
C GLY A 101 -13.33 14.81 13.10
N GLN A 102 -12.63 14.55 14.21
CA GLN A 102 -13.16 14.79 15.55
C GLN A 102 -13.32 16.29 15.87
N THR A 103 -14.38 16.63 16.61
CA THR A 103 -14.63 18.00 17.12
C THR A 103 -13.82 18.25 18.40
N CYS A 104 -13.34 19.48 18.60
CA CYS A 104 -12.69 19.91 19.84
C CYS A 104 -13.45 21.06 20.51
N SER A 105 -13.79 20.92 21.79
CA SER A 105 -14.58 21.92 22.55
C SER A 105 -13.71 22.94 23.30
N ALA A 106 -12.39 22.92 23.10
CA ALA A 106 -11.49 23.89 23.71
C ALA A 106 -11.75 25.31 23.19
N HIS A 107 -11.53 26.31 24.05
CA HIS A 107 -11.69 27.74 23.74
C HIS A 107 -10.38 28.53 23.83
N ASN A 108 -9.29 27.85 24.20
CA ASN A 108 -7.95 28.40 24.43
C ASN A 108 -6.93 27.94 23.38
N HIS A 109 -7.36 27.22 22.34
CA HIS A 109 -6.48 26.73 21.29
C HIS A 109 -6.16 27.82 20.26
N THR A 110 -4.97 27.71 19.64
CA THR A 110 -4.39 28.76 18.79
C THR A 110 -5.19 29.04 17.52
N HIS A 111 -5.71 28.00 16.86
CA HIS A 111 -6.24 28.09 15.50
C HIS A 111 -7.74 27.83 15.38
N HIS A 112 -8.44 27.54 16.48
CA HIS A 112 -9.90 27.49 16.51
C HIS A 112 -10.44 28.17 17.79
N SER A 113 -11.64 28.74 17.71
CA SER A 113 -12.23 29.53 18.80
C SER A 113 -13.19 28.74 19.69
N SER A 114 -13.74 27.65 19.15
CA SER A 114 -14.82 26.91 19.78
C SER A 114 -15.01 25.51 19.18
N TYR A 115 -16.00 24.80 19.71
CA TYR A 115 -16.55 23.59 19.11
C TYR A 115 -16.95 23.77 17.64
N ASP A 116 -17.63 24.88 17.32
CA ASP A 116 -18.31 25.08 16.04
C ASP A 116 -17.36 25.25 14.84
N ASP A 117 -16.15 25.77 15.06
CA ASP A 117 -15.13 25.95 14.02
C ASP A 117 -14.00 24.92 14.06
N SER A 118 -13.94 24.08 15.11
CA SER A 118 -12.84 23.14 15.35
C SER A 118 -12.59 22.18 14.18
N VAL A 119 -13.64 21.61 13.59
CA VAL A 119 -13.50 20.63 12.50
C VAL A 119 -12.91 21.26 11.25
N PHE A 120 -13.41 22.44 10.89
CA PHE A 120 -12.93 23.17 9.71
C PHE A 120 -11.46 23.56 9.88
N GLN A 121 -11.07 24.08 11.05
CA GLN A 121 -9.71 24.55 11.28
C GLN A 121 -8.70 23.40 11.35
N GLN A 122 -9.03 22.29 12.02
CA GLN A 122 -8.17 21.10 12.06
C GLN A 122 -7.96 20.53 10.66
N ASN A 123 -9.04 20.39 9.88
CA ASN A 123 -8.95 19.91 8.50
C ASN A 123 -8.13 20.85 7.60
N ARG A 124 -8.33 22.16 7.72
CA ARG A 124 -7.54 23.16 6.97
C ARG A 124 -6.04 23.01 7.23
N LEU A 125 -5.64 22.84 8.49
CA LEU A 125 -4.23 22.71 8.87
C LEU A 125 -3.62 21.37 8.42
N GLN A 126 -4.37 20.27 8.49
CA GLN A 126 -3.94 18.98 7.91
C GLN A 126 -3.69 19.08 6.40
N ILE A 127 -4.58 19.77 5.69
CA ILE A 127 -4.44 20.04 4.25
C ILE A 127 -3.19 20.91 3.99
N GLU A 128 -2.98 21.95 4.78
CA GLU A 128 -1.81 22.82 4.64
C GLU A 128 -0.48 22.07 4.86
N LEU A 129 -0.41 21.18 5.85
CA LEU A 129 0.75 20.31 6.06
C LEU A 129 1.05 19.49 4.81
N TYR A 130 0.05 18.79 4.27
CA TYR A 130 0.22 17.94 3.09
C TYR A 130 0.55 18.74 1.84
N HIS A 131 -0.08 19.89 1.61
CA HIS A 131 0.26 20.77 0.50
C HIS A 131 1.72 21.21 0.55
N GLN A 132 2.25 21.56 1.72
CA GLN A 132 3.65 21.94 1.88
C GLN A 132 4.60 20.77 1.64
N LEU A 133 4.31 19.57 2.16
CA LEU A 133 5.07 18.36 1.87
C LEU A 133 5.13 18.10 0.35
N LYS A 134 4.01 18.28 -0.36
CA LYS A 134 3.97 18.12 -1.82
C LYS A 134 4.75 19.17 -2.59
N GLN A 135 4.75 20.43 -2.13
CA GLN A 135 5.60 21.46 -2.71
C GLN A 135 7.10 21.12 -2.60
N MET A 136 7.47 20.38 -1.55
CA MET A 136 8.82 19.87 -1.34
C MET A 136 9.11 18.53 -2.05
N ASN A 137 8.16 18.04 -2.85
CA ASN A 137 8.23 16.73 -3.51
C ASN A 137 8.40 15.56 -2.52
N ILE A 138 7.82 15.68 -1.32
CA ILE A 138 7.77 14.61 -0.33
C ILE A 138 6.57 13.70 -0.67
N PHE A 139 6.84 12.40 -0.73
CA PHE A 139 5.79 11.39 -0.82
C PHE A 139 5.10 11.25 0.53
N VAL A 140 3.77 11.18 0.58
CA VAL A 140 3.02 11.04 1.85
C VAL A 140 2.36 9.65 1.87
N ASN A 141 2.81 8.79 2.78
CA ASN A 141 2.14 7.53 3.08
C ASN A 141 1.23 7.74 4.29
N GLN A 142 -0.09 7.56 4.14
CA GLN A 142 -1.02 7.76 5.24
C GLN A 142 -2.21 6.79 5.13
N PRO A 143 -2.86 6.44 6.26
CA PRO A 143 -3.97 5.47 6.26
C PRO A 143 -5.27 6.05 5.66
N ASP A 144 -5.42 7.39 5.65
CA ASP A 144 -6.67 8.08 5.29
C ASP A 144 -6.71 8.73 3.89
N GLY A 145 -7.93 8.95 3.40
CA GLY A 145 -8.24 9.43 2.04
C GLY A 145 -7.96 10.92 1.78
N TYR A 146 -6.68 11.33 1.76
CA TYR A 146 -6.25 12.72 1.51
C TYR A 146 -5.75 13.00 0.07
N PHE A 147 -6.15 12.20 -0.92
CA PHE A 147 -5.61 12.27 -2.29
C PHE A 147 -5.70 13.65 -2.96
N PHE A 148 -6.82 14.35 -2.80
CA PHE A 148 -7.01 15.71 -3.36
C PHE A 148 -6.27 16.80 -2.58
N GLN A 149 -5.69 16.46 -1.44
CA GLN A 149 -5.04 17.37 -0.50
C GLN A 149 -3.54 17.06 -0.35
N GLY A 150 -3.00 16.17 -1.20
CA GLY A 150 -1.57 15.84 -1.24
C GLY A 150 -1.21 14.45 -0.74
N GLY A 151 -2.13 13.69 -0.15
CA GLY A 151 -1.89 12.29 0.19
C GLY A 151 -1.57 11.44 -1.03
N ASN A 152 -0.66 10.47 -0.92
CA ASN A 152 -0.28 9.61 -2.05
C ASN A 152 -0.86 8.20 -2.00
N LYS A 153 -1.14 7.69 -0.80
CA LYS A 153 -1.63 6.32 -0.59
C LYS A 153 -2.81 6.30 0.37
N VAL A 154 -3.51 5.17 0.40
CA VAL A 154 -4.54 4.80 1.39
C VAL A 154 -4.42 3.30 1.66
N GLY A 155 -4.77 2.85 2.86
CA GLY A 155 -4.83 1.42 3.15
C GLY A 155 -5.93 0.71 2.35
N MET A 156 -5.67 -0.53 1.92
CA MET A 156 -6.68 -1.38 1.28
C MET A 156 -7.18 -2.50 2.22
N GLY A 157 -8.43 -2.43 2.69
CA GLY A 157 -8.96 -3.35 3.70
C GLY A 157 -8.22 -3.24 5.03
N TYR A 158 -7.64 -2.07 5.30
CA TYR A 158 -6.65 -1.87 6.36
C TYR A 158 -7.25 -2.06 7.76
N ASN A 159 -6.78 -3.11 8.42
CA ASN A 159 -6.95 -3.36 9.84
C ASN A 159 -5.64 -3.98 10.34
N GLU A 160 -4.97 -3.34 11.29
CA GLU A 160 -3.68 -3.81 11.79
C GLU A 160 -3.74 -5.21 12.42
N ASP A 161 -4.87 -5.56 13.03
CA ASP A 161 -5.09 -6.90 13.59
C ASP A 161 -5.17 -7.98 12.51
N GLN A 162 -5.45 -7.62 11.25
CA GLN A 162 -5.39 -8.56 10.14
C GLN A 162 -3.98 -9.16 9.99
N TYR A 163 -2.95 -8.35 10.22
CA TYR A 163 -1.56 -8.78 10.12
C TYR A 163 -1.13 -9.70 11.29
N ASN A 164 -2.01 -9.90 12.29
CA ASN A 164 -1.85 -10.92 13.33
C ASN A 164 -2.40 -12.29 12.91
N LEU A 165 -3.14 -12.38 11.80
CA LEU A 165 -3.69 -13.64 11.32
C LEU A 165 -2.58 -14.57 10.82
N PRO A 166 -2.77 -15.90 10.88
CA PRO A 166 -1.88 -16.84 10.22
C PRO A 166 -1.65 -16.45 8.74
N ARG A 167 -0.40 -16.56 8.24
CA ARG A 167 0.03 -16.10 6.90
C ARG A 167 -1.00 -16.35 5.79
N TRP A 168 -1.52 -17.58 5.70
CA TRP A 168 -2.45 -17.94 4.63
C TRP A 168 -3.81 -17.26 4.76
N GLN A 169 -4.27 -16.99 5.99
CA GLN A 169 -5.49 -16.22 6.25
C GLN A 169 -5.29 -14.74 5.93
N ASP A 170 -4.18 -14.15 6.38
CA ASP A 170 -3.84 -12.75 6.05
C ASP A 170 -3.73 -12.54 4.53
N LEU A 171 -2.95 -13.37 3.84
CA LEU A 171 -2.81 -13.29 2.38
C LEU A 171 -4.16 -13.40 1.67
N SER A 172 -5.06 -14.22 2.23
CA SER A 172 -6.40 -14.42 1.70
C SER A 172 -7.30 -13.20 1.88
N VAL A 173 -7.34 -12.64 3.09
CA VAL A 173 -8.14 -11.45 3.41
C VAL A 173 -7.58 -10.23 2.67
N SER A 174 -6.26 -10.09 2.61
CA SER A 174 -5.57 -9.05 1.85
C SER A 174 -5.96 -9.05 0.38
N ARG A 175 -6.05 -10.23 -0.27
CA ARG A 175 -6.45 -10.30 -1.68
C ARG A 175 -7.92 -9.90 -1.87
N GLN A 176 -8.81 -10.22 -0.93
CA GLN A 176 -10.18 -9.74 -0.94
C GLN A 176 -10.26 -8.22 -0.77
N GLY A 177 -9.52 -7.65 0.19
CA GLY A 177 -9.44 -6.21 0.42
C GLY A 177 -8.95 -5.47 -0.82
N MET A 178 -7.87 -5.93 -1.44
CA MET A 178 -7.39 -5.35 -2.71
C MET A 178 -8.42 -5.44 -3.84
N TYR A 179 -9.13 -6.56 -3.98
CA TYR A 179 -10.17 -6.71 -5.00
C TYR A 179 -11.32 -5.71 -4.76
N ASP A 180 -11.79 -5.58 -3.53
CA ASP A 180 -12.93 -4.73 -3.19
C ASP A 180 -12.57 -3.24 -3.27
N ASP A 181 -11.38 -2.87 -2.81
CA ASP A 181 -10.97 -1.45 -2.75
C ASP A 181 -10.51 -0.90 -4.10
N THR A 182 -10.09 -1.78 -5.02
CA THR A 182 -9.80 -1.37 -6.40
C THR A 182 -11.05 -1.01 -7.22
N TYR A 183 -12.26 -1.15 -6.66
CA TYR A 183 -13.45 -0.48 -7.22
C TYR A 183 -13.48 1.03 -6.95
N TYR A 184 -12.80 1.49 -5.90
CA TYR A 184 -12.81 2.88 -5.44
C TYR A 184 -11.49 3.60 -5.67
N HIS A 185 -10.40 2.85 -5.74
CA HIS A 185 -9.03 3.36 -5.84
C HIS A 185 -8.28 2.72 -7.00
N LEU A 186 -7.37 3.48 -7.61
CA LEU A 186 -6.40 2.92 -8.53
C LEU A 186 -5.46 1.98 -7.76
N PRO A 187 -4.93 0.91 -8.39
CA PRO A 187 -4.00 0.01 -7.70
C PRO A 187 -2.80 0.72 -7.07
N THR A 188 -2.28 1.74 -7.75
CA THR A 188 -1.12 2.54 -7.30
C THR A 188 -1.40 3.43 -6.10
N GLN A 189 -2.67 3.68 -5.77
CA GLN A 189 -3.08 4.39 -4.55
C GLN A 189 -3.11 3.46 -3.34
N GLY A 190 -3.10 2.14 -3.55
CA GLY A 190 -3.20 1.15 -2.49
C GLY A 190 -1.91 0.96 -1.69
N TRP A 191 -2.07 0.88 -0.38
CA TRP A 191 -1.08 0.47 0.59
C TRP A 191 -1.53 -0.78 1.35
N MET A 192 -0.59 -1.70 1.54
CA MET A 192 -0.77 -2.95 2.29
C MET A 192 0.49 -3.22 3.12
N GLN A 193 0.42 -4.15 4.07
CA GLN A 193 1.59 -4.59 4.84
C GLN A 193 1.83 -6.10 4.68
N VAL A 194 3.11 -6.48 4.72
CA VAL A 194 3.55 -7.87 4.85
C VAL A 194 4.48 -7.97 6.07
N PRO A 195 4.02 -8.50 7.20
CA PRO A 195 4.83 -8.61 8.42
C PRO A 195 5.87 -9.72 8.26
N LEU A 196 7.11 -9.39 7.86
CA LEU A 196 8.17 -10.39 7.74
C LEU A 196 8.60 -10.93 9.10
N ILE A 197 8.56 -10.09 10.14
CA ILE A 197 8.70 -10.49 11.55
C ILE A 197 7.38 -10.29 12.28
N GLN A 198 7.26 -10.87 13.48
CA GLN A 198 6.07 -10.71 14.31
C GLN A 198 5.65 -9.23 14.40
N TYR A 199 4.42 -8.98 13.97
CA TYR A 199 3.70 -7.75 14.16
C TYR A 199 2.70 -7.95 15.30
N HIS A 200 2.57 -6.96 16.18
CA HIS A 200 1.85 -7.05 17.46
C HIS A 200 1.92 -8.44 18.13
N GLY A 201 0.82 -9.20 18.11
CA GLY A 201 0.63 -10.43 18.89
C GLY A 201 0.45 -11.72 18.08
N GLY A 202 0.60 -11.70 16.75
CA GLY A 202 0.27 -12.85 15.88
C GLY A 202 1.17 -14.10 16.03
N GLY A 203 2.40 -13.93 16.54
CA GLY A 203 3.36 -15.03 16.75
C GLY A 203 3.88 -15.69 15.47
N GLU A 204 4.50 -16.87 15.62
CA GLU A 204 5.17 -17.62 14.53
C GLU A 204 4.26 -17.94 13.33
N ALA A 205 2.95 -18.03 13.53
CA ALA A 205 2.01 -18.34 12.46
C ALA A 205 1.77 -17.16 11.50
N ALA A 206 2.01 -15.92 11.95
CA ALA A 206 1.73 -14.68 11.22
C ALA A 206 2.98 -14.10 10.55
N GLU A 207 4.17 -14.34 11.11
CA GLU A 207 5.43 -13.82 10.55
C GLU A 207 5.99 -14.67 9.41
N PHE A 208 6.85 -14.13 8.56
CA PHE A 208 7.51 -14.90 7.49
C PHE A 208 8.94 -15.30 7.84
N ASP A 209 9.57 -14.77 8.89
CA ASP A 209 10.96 -15.06 9.21
C ASP A 209 11.15 -16.43 9.88
N PRO A 210 12.13 -17.25 9.47
CA PRO A 210 12.90 -17.15 8.23
C PRO A 210 12.07 -17.56 7.01
N MET A 211 12.05 -16.71 5.97
CA MET A 211 11.24 -16.85 4.75
C MET A 211 11.44 -18.20 4.05
N SER A 212 12.63 -18.77 4.18
CA SER A 212 12.97 -20.08 3.62
C SER A 212 12.13 -21.24 4.17
N ARG A 213 11.53 -21.13 5.36
CA ARG A 213 10.60 -22.12 5.91
C ARG A 213 9.20 -22.03 5.32
N TYR A 214 8.83 -20.85 4.82
CA TYR A 214 7.49 -20.52 4.33
C TYR A 214 7.55 -20.00 2.89
N LEU A 215 8.40 -20.63 2.06
CA LEU A 215 8.75 -20.14 0.74
C LEU A 215 7.52 -19.96 -0.16
N LEU A 216 6.54 -20.86 -0.05
CA LEU A 216 5.30 -20.79 -0.82
C LEU A 216 4.50 -19.54 -0.45
N GLU A 217 4.27 -19.31 0.85
CA GLU A 217 3.56 -18.14 1.33
C GLU A 217 4.33 -16.85 1.04
N TYR A 218 5.65 -16.87 1.18
CA TYR A 218 6.50 -15.71 0.88
C TYR A 218 6.43 -15.35 -0.61
N GLU A 219 6.51 -16.34 -1.50
CA GLU A 219 6.31 -16.13 -2.92
C GLU A 219 4.91 -15.60 -3.22
N TRP A 220 3.89 -16.14 -2.55
CA TRP A 220 2.51 -15.72 -2.71
C TRP A 220 2.29 -14.25 -2.32
N ALA A 221 2.89 -13.81 -1.20
CA ALA A 221 2.87 -12.42 -0.75
C ALA A 221 3.43 -11.49 -1.84
N LEU A 222 4.64 -11.77 -2.32
CA LEU A 222 5.27 -10.98 -3.40
C LEU A 222 4.40 -10.97 -4.66
N ALA A 223 3.96 -12.16 -5.09
CA ALA A 223 3.19 -12.35 -6.29
C ALA A 223 1.90 -11.53 -6.29
N GLN A 224 1.08 -11.66 -5.24
CA GLN A 224 -0.23 -11.02 -5.22
C GLN A 224 -0.14 -9.50 -5.22
N TYR A 225 0.72 -8.91 -4.37
CA TYR A 225 0.81 -7.45 -4.29
C TYR A 225 1.41 -6.84 -5.55
N LEU A 226 2.52 -7.42 -6.04
CA LEU A 226 3.19 -6.92 -7.24
C LEU A 226 2.37 -7.16 -8.51
N SER A 227 1.56 -8.22 -8.58
CA SER A 227 0.66 -8.45 -9.73
C SER A 227 -0.63 -7.64 -9.67
N TYR A 228 -1.11 -7.27 -8.47
CA TYR A 228 -2.19 -6.30 -8.32
C TYR A 228 -1.77 -4.87 -8.64
N GLY A 229 -0.47 -4.54 -8.61
CA GLY A 229 0.00 -3.16 -8.75
C GLY A 229 -0.13 -2.33 -7.47
N VAL A 230 -0.39 -3.00 -6.35
CA VAL A 230 -0.57 -2.41 -5.02
C VAL A 230 0.77 -2.41 -4.29
N ALA A 231 1.09 -1.29 -3.64
CA ALA A 231 2.38 -1.11 -2.99
C ALA A 231 2.35 -1.61 -1.54
N ALA A 232 2.86 -2.82 -1.31
CA ALA A 232 3.00 -3.37 0.04
C ALA A 232 4.28 -2.92 0.76
N CYS A 233 4.18 -2.66 2.07
CA CYS A 233 5.30 -2.50 2.98
C CYS A 233 5.74 -3.87 3.53
N TYR A 234 6.87 -4.38 3.04
CA TYR A 234 7.50 -5.59 3.56
C TYR A 234 8.29 -5.26 4.82
N ARG A 235 7.70 -5.51 5.99
CA ARG A 235 8.20 -5.03 7.28
C ARG A 235 9.08 -6.07 7.97
N GLY A 236 10.37 -5.79 8.04
CA GLY A 236 11.35 -6.60 8.79
C GLY A 236 12.78 -6.12 8.56
N PRO A 237 13.77 -6.74 9.22
CA PRO A 237 15.18 -6.31 9.13
C PRO A 237 15.85 -6.68 7.80
N ARG A 238 15.23 -7.56 7.00
CA ARG A 238 15.73 -8.03 5.70
C ARG A 238 14.57 -8.46 4.80
N LEU A 239 14.77 -8.40 3.49
CA LEU A 239 13.80 -8.86 2.49
C LEU A 239 13.96 -10.34 2.12
N TYR A 240 15.12 -10.95 2.37
CA TYR A 240 15.39 -12.36 2.09
C TYR A 240 16.44 -12.90 3.07
N ASP A 241 16.42 -14.20 3.33
CA ASP A 241 17.30 -14.88 4.29
C ASP A 241 18.39 -15.74 3.61
N ASN A 242 18.21 -16.12 2.35
CA ASN A 242 19.13 -16.95 1.58
C ASN A 242 19.00 -16.70 0.07
N VAL A 243 19.80 -17.41 -0.73
CA VAL A 243 19.81 -17.26 -2.20
C VAL A 243 18.47 -17.65 -2.83
N GLN A 244 17.75 -18.61 -2.26
CA GLN A 244 16.45 -19.07 -2.76
C GLN A 244 15.37 -18.00 -2.56
N THR A 245 15.26 -17.43 -1.37
CA THR A 245 14.29 -16.36 -1.07
C THR A 245 14.65 -15.05 -1.77
N MET A 246 15.95 -14.78 -1.97
CA MET A 246 16.41 -13.68 -2.83
C MET A 246 15.97 -13.88 -4.29
N GLY A 247 16.06 -15.12 -4.80
CA GLY A 247 15.60 -15.46 -6.15
C GLY A 247 14.10 -15.26 -6.33
N VAL A 248 13.29 -15.62 -5.33
CA VAL A 248 11.84 -15.39 -5.34
C VAL A 248 11.50 -13.89 -5.33
N ALA A 249 12.16 -13.11 -4.48
CA ALA A 249 12.01 -11.65 -4.47
C ALA A 249 12.39 -11.05 -5.83
N GLY A 250 13.54 -11.45 -6.38
CA GLY A 250 14.01 -11.03 -7.70
C GLY A 250 13.01 -11.32 -8.81
N LYS A 251 12.48 -12.55 -8.87
CA LYS A 251 11.48 -12.99 -9.86
C LYS A 251 10.30 -12.02 -9.94
N TRP A 252 9.68 -11.70 -8.81
CA TRP A 252 8.48 -10.86 -8.80
C TRP A 252 8.78 -9.37 -8.96
N VAL A 253 9.94 -8.90 -8.48
CA VAL A 253 10.42 -7.54 -8.78
C VAL A 253 10.69 -7.37 -10.27
N ASP A 254 11.29 -8.37 -10.93
CA ASP A 254 11.55 -8.35 -12.37
C ASP A 254 10.25 -8.42 -13.18
N PHE A 255 9.28 -9.25 -12.74
CA PHE A 255 7.93 -9.25 -13.28
C PHE A 255 7.30 -7.85 -13.21
N TYR A 256 7.31 -7.22 -12.03
CA TYR A 256 6.74 -5.88 -11.85
C TYR A 256 7.44 -4.86 -12.75
N LYS A 257 8.78 -4.82 -12.76
CA LYS A 257 9.53 -3.88 -13.62
C LYS A 257 9.24 -4.08 -15.10
N LYS A 258 9.13 -5.33 -15.56
CA LYS A 258 8.83 -5.66 -16.96
C LYS A 258 7.41 -5.26 -17.36
N TYR A 259 6.44 -5.46 -16.48
CA TYR A 259 5.02 -5.27 -16.81
C TYR A 259 4.36 -4.06 -16.13
N ARG A 260 5.10 -3.20 -15.40
CA ARG A 260 4.54 -2.05 -14.68
C ARG A 260 3.68 -1.15 -15.55
N GLY A 261 3.97 -1.02 -16.84
CA GLY A 261 3.14 -0.25 -17.76
C GLY A 261 1.67 -0.71 -17.82
N ILE A 262 1.41 -2.01 -17.71
CA ILE A 262 0.05 -2.57 -17.64
C ILE A 262 -0.40 -2.83 -16.19
N VAL A 263 0.49 -3.30 -15.30
CA VAL A 263 0.19 -3.60 -13.89
C VAL A 263 -0.26 -2.37 -13.08
N THR A 264 0.13 -1.16 -13.50
CA THR A 264 -0.33 0.09 -12.85
C THR A 264 -1.49 0.75 -13.59
N SER A 265 -2.18 0.02 -14.49
CA SER A 265 -3.35 0.52 -15.22
C SER A 265 -4.65 0.13 -14.51
N ASP A 266 -5.78 0.48 -15.13
CA ASP A 266 -7.10 0.19 -14.60
C ASP A 266 -7.36 -1.32 -14.54
N ILE A 267 -8.21 -1.75 -13.60
CA ILE A 267 -8.59 -3.14 -13.41
C ILE A 267 -10.04 -3.35 -13.87
N VAL A 268 -10.26 -4.45 -14.58
CA VAL A 268 -11.56 -5.11 -14.73
C VAL A 268 -11.59 -6.31 -13.79
N HIS A 269 -12.53 -6.26 -12.86
CA HIS A 269 -12.77 -7.31 -11.87
C HIS A 269 -13.42 -8.54 -12.52
N VAL A 270 -12.70 -9.66 -12.61
CA VAL A 270 -13.20 -10.88 -13.29
C VAL A 270 -13.88 -11.82 -12.29
N ARG A 271 -13.18 -12.20 -11.22
CA ARG A 271 -13.74 -13.05 -10.16
C ARG A 271 -13.14 -12.69 -8.81
N ARG A 272 -14.01 -12.33 -7.86
CA ARG A 272 -13.62 -11.98 -6.49
C ARG A 272 -13.00 -13.19 -5.78
N PRO A 273 -11.92 -13.00 -5.00
CA PRO A 273 -11.38 -14.06 -4.15
C PRO A 273 -12.40 -14.52 -3.09
N ASP A 274 -12.59 -15.83 -2.99
CA ASP A 274 -13.43 -16.48 -1.96
C ASP A 274 -12.70 -17.64 -1.26
N MET A 275 -11.47 -17.95 -1.68
CA MET A 275 -10.62 -19.06 -1.23
C MET A 275 -11.20 -20.46 -1.44
N GLN A 276 -12.31 -20.57 -2.15
CA GLN A 276 -13.00 -21.83 -2.41
C GLN A 276 -12.85 -22.28 -3.86
N ASP A 277 -12.55 -21.35 -4.76
CA ASP A 277 -12.27 -21.61 -6.17
C ASP A 277 -11.15 -20.68 -6.66
N PHE A 278 -10.91 -20.66 -7.98
CA PHE A 278 -10.01 -19.69 -8.59
C PHE A 278 -10.51 -18.25 -8.37
N ASP A 279 -9.59 -17.30 -8.46
CA ASP A 279 -9.91 -15.88 -8.55
C ASP A 279 -9.06 -15.19 -9.62
N CYS A 280 -9.54 -14.05 -10.12
CA CYS A 280 -8.92 -13.38 -11.26
C CYS A 280 -9.17 -11.88 -11.27
N ILE A 281 -8.11 -11.14 -11.58
CA ILE A 281 -8.14 -9.74 -11.98
C ILE A 281 -7.58 -9.58 -13.40
N LEU A 282 -8.05 -8.56 -14.11
CA LEU A 282 -7.55 -8.21 -15.43
C LEU A 282 -7.17 -6.73 -15.44
N HIS A 283 -5.88 -6.43 -15.54
CA HIS A 283 -5.44 -5.08 -15.88
C HIS A 283 -5.76 -4.78 -17.34
N VAL A 284 -6.21 -3.57 -17.66
CA VAL A 284 -6.57 -3.14 -19.02
C VAL A 284 -6.00 -1.76 -19.34
N ASN A 285 -5.50 -1.59 -20.56
CA ASN A 285 -5.07 -0.29 -21.06
C ASN A 285 -5.05 -0.25 -22.60
N PRO A 286 -5.98 0.47 -23.26
CA PRO A 286 -6.08 0.47 -24.71
C PRO A 286 -4.97 1.26 -25.41
N PHE A 287 -4.15 2.03 -24.67
CA PHE A 287 -3.19 2.98 -25.21
C PHE A 287 -1.75 2.46 -25.25
N ILE A 288 -1.51 1.23 -24.80
CA ILE A 288 -0.17 0.62 -24.76
C ILE A 288 -0.11 -0.69 -25.55
N THR A 289 1.09 -1.22 -25.76
CA THR A 289 1.28 -2.49 -26.50
C THR A 289 0.68 -3.69 -25.76
N ASN A 290 0.96 -3.77 -24.45
CA ASN A 290 0.43 -4.81 -23.57
C ASN A 290 -0.93 -4.36 -23.05
N ARG A 291 -1.99 -4.58 -23.82
CA ARG A 291 -3.31 -4.01 -23.57
C ARG A 291 -4.09 -4.68 -22.46
N GLY A 292 -3.73 -5.91 -22.11
CA GLY A 292 -4.29 -6.61 -20.96
C GLY A 292 -3.27 -7.48 -20.24
N LEU A 293 -3.48 -7.66 -18.94
CA LEU A 293 -2.75 -8.63 -18.13
C LEU A 293 -3.72 -9.28 -17.14
N ALA A 294 -4.11 -10.52 -17.44
CA ALA A 294 -4.92 -11.31 -16.52
C ALA A 294 -4.00 -12.02 -15.52
N VAL A 295 -4.32 -11.93 -14.23
CA VAL A 295 -3.66 -12.68 -13.16
C VAL A 295 -4.68 -13.62 -12.56
N VAL A 296 -4.34 -14.90 -12.48
CA VAL A 296 -5.25 -15.97 -12.06
C VAL A 296 -4.62 -16.72 -10.90
N PHE A 297 -5.41 -16.95 -9.87
CA PHE A 297 -4.99 -17.59 -8.64
C PHE A 297 -5.79 -18.88 -8.46
N ASN A 298 -5.12 -19.98 -8.10
CA ASN A 298 -5.75 -21.13 -7.49
C ASN A 298 -5.30 -21.19 -6.02
N PRO A 299 -6.05 -20.57 -5.07
CA PRO A 299 -5.70 -20.61 -3.65
C PRO A 299 -6.00 -21.95 -2.97
N THR A 300 -6.72 -22.84 -3.65
CA THR A 300 -7.24 -24.07 -3.06
C THR A 300 -6.14 -25.12 -2.90
N SER A 301 -6.44 -26.16 -2.13
CA SER A 301 -5.58 -27.34 -1.98
C SER A 301 -5.78 -28.40 -3.09
N THR A 302 -6.56 -28.08 -4.13
CA THR A 302 -6.93 -29.03 -5.20
C THR A 302 -6.62 -28.45 -6.57
N SER A 303 -6.29 -29.31 -7.54
CA SER A 303 -6.11 -28.87 -8.92
C SER A 303 -7.47 -28.46 -9.50
N LEU A 304 -7.50 -27.37 -10.28
CA LEU A 304 -8.71 -26.84 -10.90
C LEU A 304 -8.61 -26.95 -12.43
N ASN A 305 -9.71 -27.37 -13.06
CA ASN A 305 -9.87 -27.36 -14.51
C ASN A 305 -11.15 -26.59 -14.85
N PHE A 306 -11.02 -25.51 -15.60
CA PHE A 306 -12.14 -24.62 -15.90
C PHE A 306 -11.90 -23.85 -17.20
N THR A 307 -12.92 -23.14 -17.67
CA THR A 307 -12.78 -22.18 -18.77
C THR A 307 -12.88 -20.78 -18.21
N LEU A 308 -11.80 -20.00 -18.31
CA LEU A 308 -11.74 -18.62 -17.88
C LEU A 308 -12.28 -17.72 -19.01
N SER A 309 -13.36 -17.00 -18.72
CA SER A 309 -13.85 -15.94 -19.61
C SER A 309 -13.16 -14.63 -19.23
N LEU A 310 -12.44 -14.03 -20.19
CA LEU A 310 -11.77 -12.73 -20.01
C LEU A 310 -12.50 -11.65 -20.82
N PRO A 311 -13.08 -10.63 -20.16
CA PRO A 311 -13.73 -9.52 -20.84
C PRO A 311 -12.70 -8.50 -21.35
N LEU A 312 -12.54 -8.41 -22.67
CA LEU A 312 -11.49 -7.58 -23.28
C LEU A 312 -11.99 -6.24 -23.81
N TYR A 313 -13.26 -5.89 -23.63
CA TYR A 313 -13.83 -4.64 -24.16
C TYR A 313 -12.97 -3.39 -23.85
N TYR A 314 -12.56 -3.22 -22.58
CA TYR A 314 -11.77 -2.07 -22.15
C TYR A 314 -10.28 -2.13 -22.55
N THR A 315 -9.82 -3.25 -23.11
CA THR A 315 -8.49 -3.32 -23.74
C THR A 315 -8.48 -2.64 -25.12
N GLY A 316 -9.66 -2.32 -25.69
CA GLY A 316 -9.79 -1.76 -27.03
C GLY A 316 -9.42 -2.74 -28.16
N ILE A 317 -9.35 -4.04 -27.88
CA ILE A 317 -9.21 -5.11 -28.88
C ILE A 317 -10.62 -5.45 -29.39
N SER A 318 -10.75 -5.60 -30.72
CA SER A 318 -12.06 -5.69 -31.37
C SER A 318 -12.37 -7.03 -32.02
N ASN A 319 -11.39 -7.68 -32.64
CA ASN A 319 -11.60 -8.95 -33.36
C ASN A 319 -10.69 -10.05 -32.85
N LYS A 320 -9.39 -9.79 -32.72
CA LYS A 320 -8.39 -10.80 -32.37
C LYS A 320 -7.50 -10.36 -31.23
N ALA A 321 -7.44 -11.18 -30.19
CA ALA A 321 -6.46 -11.06 -29.12
C ALA A 321 -5.34 -12.08 -29.33
N ILE A 322 -4.11 -11.65 -29.14
CA ILE A 322 -2.98 -12.56 -29.02
C ILE A 322 -2.61 -12.63 -27.55
N VAL A 323 -2.57 -13.84 -27.03
CA VAL A 323 -2.45 -14.13 -25.60
C VAL A 323 -1.19 -14.95 -25.37
N THR A 324 -0.36 -14.50 -24.44
CA THR A 324 0.87 -15.20 -24.05
C THR A 324 0.79 -15.61 -22.59
N HIS A 325 0.91 -16.91 -22.32
CA HIS A 325 0.98 -17.49 -20.98
C HIS A 325 2.41 -17.39 -20.44
N GLU A 326 2.64 -16.62 -19.38
CA GLU A 326 3.94 -16.48 -18.70
C GLU A 326 5.17 -16.19 -19.60
N GLY A 327 4.95 -15.50 -20.72
CA GLY A 327 6.01 -15.20 -21.70
C GLY A 327 6.35 -16.36 -22.64
N GLY A 328 5.53 -17.41 -22.66
CA GLY A 328 5.62 -18.53 -23.59
C GLY A 328 5.19 -18.18 -25.02
N ASN A 329 4.72 -19.19 -25.75
CA ASN A 329 4.31 -18.99 -27.14
C ASN A 329 2.95 -18.27 -27.23
N PRO A 330 2.80 -17.28 -28.13
CA PRO A 330 1.54 -16.59 -28.33
C PRO A 330 0.49 -17.51 -28.96
N VAL A 331 -0.75 -17.37 -28.50
CA VAL A 331 -1.94 -18.04 -29.05
C VAL A 331 -2.95 -16.97 -29.45
N THR A 332 -3.57 -17.11 -30.63
CA THR A 332 -4.58 -16.17 -31.12
C THR A 332 -5.97 -16.65 -30.73
N PHE A 333 -6.80 -15.73 -30.24
CA PHE A 333 -8.20 -15.93 -29.90
C PHE A 333 -9.05 -14.94 -30.71
N ASP A 334 -10.13 -15.43 -31.31
CA ASP A 334 -11.19 -14.57 -31.81
C ASP A 334 -12.07 -14.14 -30.63
N LEU A 335 -12.43 -12.85 -30.58
CA LEU A 335 -13.35 -12.34 -29.58
C LEU A 335 -14.79 -12.71 -29.94
N ASP A 336 -15.61 -13.02 -28.93
CA ASP A 336 -17.06 -13.14 -29.11
C ASP A 336 -17.72 -11.76 -29.29
N ARG A 337 -19.05 -11.74 -29.44
CA ARG A 337 -19.79 -10.48 -29.68
C ARG A 337 -19.87 -9.59 -28.44
N GLU A 338 -19.58 -10.16 -27.28
CA GLU A 338 -19.48 -9.51 -25.98
C GLU A 338 -18.02 -9.10 -25.68
N TYR A 339 -17.10 -9.25 -26.64
CA TYR A 339 -15.67 -8.95 -26.54
C TYR A 339 -14.92 -9.80 -25.51
N ASN A 340 -15.38 -11.03 -25.25
CA ASN A 340 -14.68 -11.97 -24.40
C ASN A 340 -13.83 -12.94 -25.21
N ILE A 341 -12.84 -13.52 -24.53
CA ILE A 341 -12.17 -14.75 -24.95
C ILE A 341 -12.36 -15.84 -23.90
N ALA A 342 -12.36 -17.10 -24.35
CA ALA A 342 -12.46 -18.27 -23.48
C ALA A 342 -11.12 -19.01 -23.44
N VAL A 343 -10.44 -18.98 -22.29
CA VAL A 343 -9.14 -19.60 -22.08
C VAL A 343 -9.33 -20.88 -21.25
N ALA A 344 -8.93 -22.03 -21.80
CA ALA A 344 -8.94 -23.29 -21.05
C ALA A 344 -7.82 -23.28 -20.00
N MET A 345 -8.19 -23.54 -18.75
CA MET A 345 -7.32 -23.48 -17.58
C MET A 345 -7.16 -24.86 -16.94
N ALA A 346 -5.92 -25.19 -16.58
CA ALA A 346 -5.57 -26.29 -15.70
C ALA A 346 -4.53 -25.75 -14.70
N MET A 347 -4.90 -25.65 -13.42
CA MET A 347 -4.06 -25.04 -12.38
C MET A 347 -3.85 -26.00 -11.23
N GLU A 348 -2.60 -26.19 -10.82
CA GLU A 348 -2.27 -26.96 -9.63
C GLU A 348 -2.65 -26.21 -8.33
N PRO A 349 -2.80 -26.90 -7.20
CA PRO A 349 -3.07 -26.28 -5.91
C PRO A 349 -2.07 -25.18 -5.59
N LYS A 350 -2.55 -24.09 -4.97
CA LYS A 350 -1.69 -22.98 -4.50
C LYS A 350 -0.73 -22.50 -5.59
N THR A 351 -1.26 -22.22 -6.77
CA THR A 351 -0.51 -21.62 -7.88
C THR A 351 -1.08 -20.28 -8.30
N ILE A 352 -0.20 -19.45 -8.87
CA ILE A 352 -0.53 -18.15 -9.48
C ILE A 352 0.02 -18.19 -10.89
N THR A 353 -0.74 -17.69 -11.85
CA THR A 353 -0.28 -17.54 -13.22
C THR A 353 -0.80 -16.27 -13.86
N TRP A 354 -0.25 -15.89 -15.01
CA TRP A 354 -0.68 -14.68 -15.72
C TRP A 354 -0.64 -14.83 -17.24
N TYR A 355 -1.51 -14.06 -17.90
CA TYR A 355 -1.66 -13.99 -19.35
C TYR A 355 -1.51 -12.55 -19.82
N LEU A 356 -0.52 -12.31 -20.67
CA LEU A 356 -0.34 -11.01 -21.33
C LEU A 356 -1.15 -11.00 -22.63
N ILE A 357 -1.87 -9.91 -22.86
CA ILE A 357 -2.83 -9.78 -23.94
C ILE A 357 -2.43 -8.57 -24.78
N HIS A 358 -2.34 -8.77 -26.09
CA HIS A 358 -2.12 -7.70 -27.06
C HIS A 358 -3.11 -7.80 -28.21
N SER A 359 -3.26 -6.69 -28.93
CA SER A 359 -4.09 -6.67 -30.14
C SER A 359 -3.43 -7.52 -31.23
N GLY A 360 -4.24 -8.36 -31.87
CA GLY A 360 -3.95 -9.02 -33.15
C GLY A 360 -4.79 -8.48 -34.29
N ASP A 361 -5.41 -7.31 -34.09
CA ASP A 361 -6.21 -6.60 -35.10
C ASP A 361 -5.34 -5.96 -36.19
#